data_AF-A0A2M8ZB43-F1
#
_entry.id   AF-A0A2M8ZB43-F1
#
_cell.length_a   1.000
_cell.length_b   1.000
_cell.length_c   1.000
_cell.angle_alpha   90.00
_cell.angle_beta   90.00
_cell.angle_gamma   90.00
#
_symmetry.space_group_name_H-M   'P 1'
#
loop_
_entity.id
_entity.type
_entity.pdbx_description
1 polymer ?
#
loop_
_entity_poly.entity_id
_entity_poly.type
_entity_poly.pdbx_seq_one_letter_code
_entity_poly.pdbx_strand_id
1 'polypeptide(L)'
;MTIIGITFVVFSLAVIVTIKGVTLKEKEREYELRLENLQAQVDKEEERSQKLEEYRVYVQTKQYIEEVAKQKLGLVNPDEILLKPSRRQ
;
A
#
# COMPACT_ATOMS: atom_id res chain seq x y z
N MET A 1 55.54 25.04 -20.06
CA MET A 1 54.41 24.88 -21.02
C MET A 1 53.73 23.53 -20.92
N THR A 2 54.46 22.40 -20.96
CA THR A 2 53.88 21.04 -20.88
C THR A 2 53.28 20.68 -19.52
N ILE A 3 53.96 21.02 -18.42
CA ILE A 3 53.48 20.73 -17.05
C ILE A 3 52.14 21.40 -16.76
N ILE A 4 51.95 22.65 -17.22
CA ILE A 4 50.72 23.43 -17.02
C ILE A 4 49.52 22.74 -17.72
N GLY A 5 49.72 22.22 -18.93
CA GLY A 5 48.69 21.50 -19.66
C GLY A 5 48.30 20.19 -18.97
N ILE A 6 49.27 19.43 -18.47
CA ILE A 6 49.01 18.18 -17.74
C ILE A 6 48.26 18.47 -16.44
N THR A 7 48.68 19.47 -15.67
CA THR A 7 47.98 19.84 -14.43
C THR A 7 46.55 20.30 -14.67
N PHE A 8 46.28 21.00 -15.78
CA PHE A 8 44.93 21.44 -16.13
C PHE A 8 44.01 20.26 -16.47
N VAL A 9 44.51 19.26 -17.21
CA VAL A 9 43.74 18.06 -17.55
C VAL A 9 43.43 17.24 -16.30
N VAL A 10 44.40 17.04 -15.42
CA VAL A 10 44.20 16.31 -14.15
C VAL A 10 43.20 17.05 -13.26
N PHE A 11 43.31 18.38 -13.16
CA PHE A 11 42.36 19.19 -12.40
C PHE A 11 40.94 19.11 -12.98
N SER A 12 40.81 19.21 -14.31
CA SER A 12 39.51 19.08 -14.99
C SER A 12 38.87 17.70 -14.76
N LEU A 13 39.66 16.62 -14.82
CA LEU A 13 39.18 15.28 -14.49
C LEU A 13 38.75 15.15 -13.02
N ALA A 14 39.53 15.71 -12.09
CA ALA A 14 39.20 15.70 -10.67
C ALA A 14 37.85 16.38 -10.41
N VAL A 15 37.61 17.55 -11.00
CA VAL A 15 36.35 18.28 -10.87
C VAL A 15 35.17 17.45 -11.41
N ILE A 16 35.30 16.85 -12.60
CA ILE A 16 34.23 16.03 -13.18
C ILE A 16 33.91 14.82 -12.29
N VAL A 17 34.93 14.14 -11.77
CA VAL A 17 34.75 12.99 -10.87
C VAL A 17 34.03 13.41 -9.58
N THR A 18 34.38 14.57 -9.00
CA THR A 18 33.70 15.06 -7.80
C THR A 18 32.23 15.38 -8.06
N ILE A 19 31.90 16.04 -9.17
CA ILE A 19 30.51 16.36 -9.52
C ILE A 19 29.71 15.06 -9.72
N LYS A 20 30.24 14.13 -10.51
CA LYS A 20 29.58 12.84 -10.74
C LYS A 20 29.39 12.06 -9.43
N GLY A 21 30.40 12.07 -8.55
CA GLY A 21 30.32 11.45 -7.24
C GLY A 21 29.19 12.02 -6.36
N VAL A 22 29.04 13.35 -6.32
CA VAL A 22 27.94 14.00 -5.58
C VAL A 22 26.59 13.63 -6.18
N THR A 23 26.44 13.74 -7.51
CA THR A 23 25.16 13.40 -8.18
C THR A 23 24.76 11.93 -8.01
N LEU A 24 25.74 11.03 -7.91
CA LEU A 24 25.47 9.61 -7.70
C LEU A 24 24.94 9.34 -6.28
N LYS A 25 25.53 10.00 -5.27
CA LYS A 25 25.05 9.92 -3.88
C LYS A 25 23.65 10.51 -3.71
N GLU A 26 23.33 11.59 -4.42
CA GLU A 26 21.98 12.16 -4.41
C GLU A 26 20.96 11.18 -4.98
N LYS A 27 21.28 10.54 -6.12
CA LYS A 27 20.43 9.51 -6.71
C LYS A 27 20.28 8.29 -5.81
N GLU A 28 21.36 7.84 -5.19
CA GLU A 28 21.33 6.73 -4.23
C GLU A 28 20.32 7.02 -3.11
N ARG A 29 20.39 8.21 -2.51
CA ARG A 29 19.44 8.65 -1.48
C ARG A 29 18.00 8.74 -1.99
N GLU A 30 17.79 9.24 -3.21
CA GLU A 30 16.47 9.28 -3.84
C GLU A 30 15.90 7.87 -4.02
N TYR A 31 16.73 6.93 -4.48
CA TYR A 31 16.33 5.53 -4.65
C TYR A 31 16.02 4.85 -3.32
N GLU A 32 16.79 5.11 -2.26
CA GLU A 32 16.51 4.59 -0.92
C GLU A 32 15.13 5.05 -0.43
N LEU A 33 14.83 6.34 -0.51
CA LEU A 33 13.53 6.89 -0.12
C LEU A 33 12.39 6.31 -0.95
N ARG A 34 12.63 6.12 -2.26
CA ARG A 34 11.65 5.52 -3.16
C ARG A 34 11.41 4.05 -2.81
N LEU A 35 12.46 3.31 -2.51
CA LEU A 35 12.36 1.91 -2.09
C LEU A 35 11.58 1.78 -0.79
N GLU A 36 11.91 2.60 0.22
CA GLU A 36 11.18 2.63 1.49
C GLU A 36 9.70 2.92 1.29
N ASN A 37 9.38 3.93 0.46
CA ASN A 37 7.99 4.28 0.16
C ASN A 37 7.25 3.18 -0.60
N LEU A 38 7.89 2.55 -1.58
CA LEU A 38 7.30 1.44 -2.34
C LEU A 38 7.08 0.23 -1.43
N GLN A 39 8.03 -0.08 -0.56
CA GLN A 39 7.89 -1.19 0.38
C GLN A 39 6.71 -0.96 1.33
N ALA A 40 6.58 0.25 1.89
CA ALA A 40 5.44 0.60 2.73
C ALA A 40 4.09 0.49 1.98
N GLN A 41 4.05 0.79 0.68
CA GLN A 41 2.85 0.59 -0.14
C GLN A 41 2.53 -0.89 -0.35
N VAL A 42 3.55 -1.72 -0.62
CA VAL A 42 3.39 -3.17 -0.76
C VAL A 42 2.87 -3.78 0.53
N ASP A 43 3.50 -3.49 1.66
CA ASP A 43 3.11 -4.03 2.96
C ASP A 43 1.64 -3.67 3.30
N LYS A 44 1.24 -2.43 3.01
CA LYS A 44 -0.13 -1.95 3.21
C LYS A 44 -1.14 -2.70 2.33
N GLU A 45 -0.82 -2.90 1.05
CA GLU A 45 -1.72 -3.62 0.14
C GLU A 45 -1.76 -5.13 0.45
N GLU A 46 -0.66 -5.72 0.94
CA GLU A 46 -0.65 -7.09 1.45
C GLU A 46 -1.54 -7.24 2.68
N GLU A 47 -1.44 -6.35 3.66
CA GLU A 47 -2.32 -6.35 4.84
C GLU A 47 -3.79 -6.17 4.44
N ARG A 48 -4.07 -5.27 3.47
CA ARG A 48 -5.41 -5.07 2.94
C ARG A 48 -5.93 -6.33 2.24
N SER A 49 -5.09 -7.01 1.47
CA SER A 49 -5.43 -8.26 0.79
C SER A 49 -5.80 -9.36 1.80
N GLN A 50 -5.01 -9.50 2.88
CA GLN A 50 -5.31 -10.44 3.96
C GLN A 50 -6.66 -10.12 4.63
N LYS A 51 -6.93 -8.86 4.96
CA LYS A 51 -8.24 -8.44 5.52
C LYS A 51 -9.41 -8.74 4.60
N LEU A 52 -9.23 -8.57 3.28
CA LEU A 52 -10.26 -8.90 2.29
C LEU A 52 -10.51 -10.41 2.24
N GLU A 53 -9.47 -11.22 2.39
CA GLU A 53 -9.59 -12.67 2.46
C GLU A 53 -10.35 -13.11 3.72
N GLU A 54 -10.00 -12.57 4.88
CA GLU A 54 -10.74 -12.83 6.13
C GLU A 54 -12.20 -12.41 6.02
N TYR A 55 -12.47 -11.23 5.44
CA TYR A 55 -13.82 -10.74 5.22
C TYR A 55 -14.59 -11.66 4.25
N ARG A 56 -13.94 -12.16 3.19
CA ARG A 56 -14.52 -13.12 2.25
C ARG A 56 -14.99 -14.39 2.95
N VAL A 57 -14.19 -14.92 3.86
CA VAL A 57 -14.56 -16.09 4.67
C VAL A 57 -15.72 -15.75 5.62
N TYR A 58 -15.65 -14.61 6.30
CA TYR A 58 -16.68 -14.17 7.25
C TYR A 58 -18.07 -14.03 6.61
N VAL A 59 -18.18 -13.39 5.44
CA VAL A 59 -19.48 -13.21 4.78
C VAL A 59 -20.08 -14.52 4.24
N GLN A 60 -19.28 -15.57 4.10
CA GLN A 60 -19.75 -16.90 3.71
C GLN A 60 -20.23 -17.73 4.90
N THR A 61 -20.06 -17.23 6.14
CA THR A 61 -20.56 -17.91 7.34
C THR A 61 -22.08 -17.98 7.33
N LYS A 62 -22.63 -19.10 7.85
CA LYS A 62 -24.08 -19.30 7.93
C LYS A 62 -24.77 -18.20 8.73
N GLN A 63 -24.12 -17.73 9.80
CA GLN A 63 -24.63 -16.66 10.67
C GLN A 63 -24.79 -15.35 9.91
N TYR A 64 -23.76 -14.91 9.17
CA TYR A 64 -23.84 -13.68 8.38
C TYR A 64 -24.92 -13.79 7.28
N ILE A 65 -25.01 -14.93 6.60
CA ILE A 65 -26.05 -15.17 5.59
C ILE A 65 -27.45 -15.09 6.22
N GLU A 66 -27.64 -15.71 7.38
CA GLU A 66 -28.91 -15.70 8.10
C GLU A 66 -29.30 -14.31 8.60
N GLU A 67 -28.36 -13.55 9.17
CA GLU A 67 -28.57 -12.16 9.59
C GLU A 67 -28.95 -11.25 8.40
N VAL A 68 -28.22 -11.36 7.29
CA VAL A 68 -28.51 -10.59 6.07
C VAL A 68 -29.86 -10.99 5.46
N ALA A 69 -30.20 -12.28 5.46
CA ALA A 69 -31.49 -12.77 5.01
C ALA A 69 -32.65 -12.26 5.89
N LYS A 70 -32.48 -12.30 7.22
CA LYS A 70 -33.43 -11.75 8.18
C LYS A 70 -33.64 -10.25 7.99
N GLN A 71 -32.55 -9.48 7.87
CA GLN A 71 -32.63 -8.01 7.75
C GLN A 71 -33.10 -7.54 6.37
N LYS A 72 -32.56 -8.08 5.28
CA LYS A 72 -32.84 -7.60 3.91
C LYS A 72 -34.07 -8.23 3.29
N LEU A 73 -34.28 -9.52 3.50
CA LEU A 73 -35.36 -10.28 2.87
C LEU A 73 -36.54 -10.51 3.84
N GLY A 74 -36.39 -10.20 5.13
CA GLY A 74 -37.42 -10.45 6.13
C GLY A 74 -37.68 -11.94 6.35
N LEU A 75 -36.72 -12.80 6.01
CA LEU A 75 -36.82 -14.24 6.22
C LEU A 75 -36.69 -14.55 7.72
N VAL A 76 -37.37 -15.57 8.20
CA VAL A 76 -37.26 -16.07 9.57
C VAL A 76 -37.19 -17.59 9.53
N ASN A 77 -36.58 -18.20 10.55
CA ASN A 77 -36.57 -19.65 10.65
C ASN A 77 -37.99 -20.18 10.90
N PRO A 78 -38.29 -21.46 10.58
CA PRO A 78 -39.63 -22.03 10.75
C PRO A 78 -40.20 -21.94 12.17
N ASP A 79 -39.32 -21.84 13.17
CA ASP A 79 -39.60 -21.73 14.59
C ASP A 79 -39.59 -20.28 15.13
N GLU A 80 -39.32 -19.28 14.27
CA GLU A 80 -39.26 -17.86 14.61
C GLU A 80 -40.40 -17.05 13.94
N ILE A 81 -40.89 -15.97 14.57
CA ILE A 81 -41.95 -15.11 14.04
C ILE A 81 -41.42 -13.68 13.87
N LEU A 82 -41.54 -13.11 12.66
CA LEU A 82 -41.16 -11.72 12.37
C LEU A 82 -42.23 -10.73 12.87
N LEU A 83 -41.94 -10.01 13.96
CA LEU A 83 -42.81 -8.94 14.47
C LEU A 83 -42.38 -7.58 13.91
N LYS A 84 -43.10 -7.08 12.90
CA LYS A 84 -42.95 -5.67 12.47
C LYS A 84 -43.79 -4.78 13.39
N PRO A 85 -43.21 -3.72 14.00
CA PRO A 85 -43.99 -2.79 14.81
C PRO A 85 -45.02 -2.10 13.92
N SER A 86 -46.30 -2.23 14.28
CA SER A 86 -47.37 -1.45 13.66
C SER A 86 -47.15 0.00 14.08
N ARG A 87 -46.99 0.92 13.12
CA ARG A 87 -47.08 2.35 13.41
C ARG A 87 -48.45 2.60 14.03
N ARG A 88 -48.50 2.86 15.34
CA ARG A 88 -49.63 3.54 15.95
C ARG A 88 -49.48 5.02 15.61
N GLN A 89 -50.24 5.42 14.60
CA GLN A 89 -50.54 6.79 14.14
C GLN A 89 -49.35 7.58 13.58
#